data_AF-A0A7C7CA90-F1
#
_entry.id   AF-A0A7C7CA90-F1
#
_cell.length_a   1.000
_cell.length_b   1.000
_cell.length_c   1.000
_cell.angle_alpha   90.00
_cell.angle_beta   90.00
_cell.angle_gamma   90.00
#
_symmetry.space_group_name_H-M   'P 1'
#
loop_
_entity.id
_entity.type
_entity.pdbx_description
1 polymer ?
#
loop_
_entity_poly.entity_id
_entity_poly.type
_entity_poly.pdbx_seq_one_letter_code
_entity_poly.pdbx_strand_id
1 'polypeptide(L)'
;MLNFNSIQKMKPDYINKHKAEKLRTRAGNLMQSSSSDTIKRFIAVLGLDWSPCKEVIYNTGLTQGTISRAAAHLLRDNLIVKKVKQEGRCKNTYYKLAAN
;
A
#
# COMPACT_ATOMS: atom_id res chain seq x y z
N MET A 1 21.37 36.21 -23.85
CA MET A 1 21.55 34.79 -24.24
C MET A 1 21.93 34.03 -22.98
N LEU A 2 21.01 33.27 -22.38
CA LEU A 2 21.29 32.50 -21.16
C LEU A 2 21.90 31.15 -21.55
N ASN A 3 23.12 30.91 -21.06
CA ASN A 3 23.96 29.77 -21.39
C ASN A 3 23.46 28.51 -20.67
N PHE A 4 22.90 27.57 -21.44
CA PHE A 4 22.53 26.23 -21.00
C PHE A 4 23.78 25.36 -20.90
N ASN A 5 24.53 25.42 -19.80
CA ASN A 5 25.40 24.31 -19.34
C ASN A 5 26.08 24.67 -18.01
N SER A 6 25.42 24.33 -16.90
CA SER A 6 26.06 23.77 -15.70
C SER A 6 24.99 23.41 -14.67
N ILE A 7 24.16 22.41 -15.00
CA ILE A 7 23.56 21.59 -13.94
C ILE A 7 24.69 20.69 -13.43
N GLN A 8 25.64 21.32 -12.73
CA GLN A 8 26.60 20.63 -11.90
C GLN A 8 25.84 20.10 -10.69
N LYS A 9 25.50 18.81 -10.77
CA LYS A 9 25.31 17.86 -9.65
C LYS A 9 25.37 18.50 -8.25
N MET A 10 24.25 19.02 -7.76
CA MET A 10 24.08 19.20 -6.32
C MET A 10 23.75 17.82 -5.72
N LYS A 11 24.67 17.30 -4.92
CA LYS A 11 24.46 16.09 -4.10
C LYS A 11 23.30 16.34 -3.11
N PRO A 12 22.52 15.32 -2.74
CA PRO A 12 21.44 15.46 -1.78
C PRO A 12 22.00 15.70 -0.38
N ASP A 13 22.17 16.97 -0.01
CA ASP A 13 22.60 17.37 1.32
C ASP A 13 21.44 17.20 2.32
N TYR A 14 21.48 16.08 3.04
CA TYR A 14 20.97 15.87 4.40
C TYR A 14 19.72 16.69 4.78
N ILE A 15 18.54 16.24 4.34
CA ILE A 15 17.29 16.54 5.04
C ILE A 15 17.43 15.97 6.46
N ASN A 16 17.63 16.87 7.42
CA ASN A 16 17.66 16.67 8.87
C ASN A 16 16.97 15.37 9.33
N LYS A 17 17.76 14.33 9.64
CA LYS A 17 17.27 13.03 10.13
C LYS A 17 16.28 13.20 11.30
N HIS A 18 16.51 14.17 12.19
CA HIS A 18 15.65 14.47 13.33
C HIS A 18 14.26 15.04 12.95
N LYS A 19 14.16 15.82 11.87
CA LYS A 19 12.87 16.37 11.36
C LYS A 19 12.08 15.29 10.62
N ALA A 20 12.77 14.44 9.86
CA ALA A 20 12.18 13.28 9.20
C ALA A 20 11.69 12.23 10.22
N GLU A 21 12.41 12.03 11.33
CA GLU A 21 11.98 11.16 12.42
C GLU A 21 10.70 11.68 13.09
N LYS A 22 10.63 12.97 13.46
CA LYS A 22 9.41 13.57 14.03
C LYS A 22 8.19 13.49 13.10
N LEU A 23 8.38 13.64 11.78
CA LEU A 23 7.32 13.44 10.78
C LEU A 23 6.91 11.96 10.67
N ARG A 24 7.85 11.02 10.75
CA ARG A 24 7.56 9.59 10.82
C ARG A 24 6.83 9.21 12.11
N THR A 25 7.16 9.80 13.26
CA THR A 25 6.47 9.52 14.53
C THR A 25 5.05 10.09 14.53
N ARG A 26 4.82 11.27 13.92
CA ARG A 26 3.46 11.83 13.75
C ARG A 26 2.61 11.03 12.76
N ALA A 27 3.19 10.57 11.66
CA ALA A 27 2.52 9.64 10.74
C ALA A 27 2.30 8.26 11.36
N GLY A 28 3.26 7.76 12.16
CA GLY A 28 3.18 6.49 12.89
C GLY A 28 2.07 6.48 13.94
N ASN A 29 1.83 7.60 14.62
CA ASN A 29 0.72 7.73 15.57
C ASN A 29 -0.65 7.95 14.88
N LEU A 30 -0.70 8.54 13.68
CA LEU A 30 -1.94 8.60 12.87
C LEU A 30 -2.26 7.27 12.14
N MET A 31 -1.25 6.42 11.92
CA MET A 31 -1.40 5.10 11.29
C MET A 31 -1.73 3.98 12.28
N GLN A 32 -1.96 4.28 13.57
CA GLN A 32 -2.69 3.41 14.49
C GLN A 32 -4.22 3.47 14.24
N SER A 33 -4.65 3.68 12.99
CA SER A 33 -6.01 3.39 12.57
C SER A 33 -6.25 1.90 12.84
N SER A 34 -7.24 1.62 13.68
CA SER A 34 -7.65 0.26 14.08
C SER A 34 -7.60 -0.73 12.92
N SER A 35 -7.25 -1.99 13.18
CA SER A 35 -7.28 -3.07 12.18
C SER A 35 -8.61 -3.12 11.40
N SER A 36 -9.70 -2.66 12.03
CA SER A 36 -11.02 -2.47 11.41
C SER A 36 -11.03 -1.43 10.27
N ASP A 37 -10.40 -0.26 10.44
CA ASP A 37 -10.35 0.79 9.41
C ASP A 37 -9.56 0.31 8.18
N THR A 38 -8.47 -0.40 8.41
CA THR A 38 -7.67 -1.03 7.34
C THR A 38 -8.49 -2.04 6.53
N ILE A 39 -9.22 -2.92 7.23
CA ILE A 39 -10.07 -3.93 6.59
C ILE A 39 -11.20 -3.26 5.79
N LYS A 40 -11.86 -2.24 6.35
CA LYS A 40 -12.92 -1.49 5.67
C LYS A 40 -12.41 -0.86 4.37
N ARG A 41 -11.27 -0.17 4.40
CA ARG A 41 -10.65 0.42 3.19
C ARG A 41 -10.31 -0.63 2.16
N PHE A 42 -9.76 -1.78 2.59
CA PHE A 42 -9.42 -2.87 1.69
C PHE A 42 -10.66 -3.48 1.02
N ILE A 43 -11.73 -3.75 1.76
CA ILE A 43 -12.99 -4.27 1.19
C ILE A 43 -13.64 -3.24 0.26
N ALA A 44 -13.62 -1.96 0.63
CA ALA A 44 -14.29 -0.89 -0.13
C ALA A 44 -13.77 -0.71 -1.56
N VAL A 45 -12.54 -1.15 -1.85
CA VAL A 45 -11.96 -1.08 -3.19
C VAL A 45 -12.08 -2.40 -3.97
N LEU A 46 -12.60 -3.47 -3.35
CA LEU A 46 -12.82 -4.75 -4.00
C LEU A 46 -14.24 -4.86 -4.53
N GLY A 47 -14.36 -5.42 -5.73
CA GLY A 47 -15.63 -5.80 -6.32
C GLY A 47 -15.77 -7.32 -6.47
N LEU A 48 -16.77 -7.74 -7.26
CA LEU A 48 -16.95 -9.14 -7.65
C LEU A 48 -15.93 -9.58 -8.73
N ASP A 49 -15.36 -8.60 -9.44
CA ASP A 49 -14.27 -8.80 -10.41
C ASP A 49 -12.89 -8.88 -9.75
N TRP A 50 -11.94 -9.46 -10.46
CA TRP A 50 -10.56 -9.62 -9.98
C TRP A 50 -9.78 -8.31 -10.02
N SER A 51 -9.44 -7.78 -8.85
CA SER A 51 -8.57 -6.62 -8.69
C SER A 51 -7.11 -7.03 -8.45
N PRO A 52 -6.14 -6.56 -9.25
CA PRO A 52 -4.73 -6.82 -9.00
C PRO A 52 -4.24 -6.11 -7.73
N CYS A 53 -3.38 -6.76 -6.95
CA CYS A 53 -2.84 -6.23 -5.69
C CYS A 53 -2.22 -4.82 -5.81
N LYS A 54 -1.60 -4.49 -6.95
CA LYS A 54 -1.06 -3.14 -7.20
C LYS A 54 -2.14 -2.06 -7.23
N GLU A 55 -3.28 -2.36 -7.83
CA GLU A 55 -4.42 -1.43 -7.92
C GLU A 55 -5.07 -1.26 -6.55
N VAL A 56 -5.20 -2.35 -5.79
CA VAL A 56 -5.66 -2.29 -4.40
C VAL A 56 -4.74 -1.41 -3.54
N ILE A 57 -3.41 -1.53 -3.68
CA ILE A 57 -2.44 -0.64 -3.01
C ILE A 57 -2.69 0.82 -3.40
N TYR A 58 -2.83 1.09 -4.69
CA TYR A 58 -3.02 2.44 -5.21
C TYR A 58 -4.31 3.08 -4.68
N ASN A 59 -5.43 2.35 -4.74
CA ASN A 59 -6.75 2.86 -4.34
C ASN A 59 -6.91 2.97 -2.81
N THR A 60 -6.24 2.11 -2.04
CA THR A 60 -6.34 2.15 -0.56
C THR A 60 -5.29 3.05 0.10
N GLY A 61 -4.18 3.34 -0.59
CA GLY A 61 -2.99 3.96 -0.01
C GLY A 61 -2.27 3.09 1.03
N LEU A 62 -2.64 1.81 1.15
CA LEU A 62 -2.07 0.89 2.13
C LEU A 62 -0.81 0.20 1.59
N THR A 63 0.12 -0.11 2.48
CA THR A 63 1.33 -0.86 2.11
C THR A 63 0.99 -2.32 1.79
N GLN A 64 1.80 -2.96 0.94
CA GLN A 64 1.64 -4.39 0.61
C GLN A 64 1.58 -5.27 1.87
N GLY A 65 2.42 -5.01 2.88
CA GLY A 65 2.41 -5.79 4.12
C GLY A 65 1.09 -5.66 4.89
N THR A 66 0.47 -4.48 4.86
CA THR A 66 -0.82 -4.22 5.51
C THR A 66 -1.95 -4.93 4.77
N ILE A 67 -1.95 -4.85 3.44
CA ILE A 67 -2.91 -5.59 2.59
C ILE A 67 -2.77 -7.10 2.77
N SER A 68 -1.55 -7.64 2.79
CA SER A 68 -1.33 -9.08 3.01
C SER A 68 -1.88 -9.55 4.34
N ARG A 69 -1.72 -8.77 5.42
CA ARG A 69 -2.31 -9.08 6.73
C ARG A 69 -3.83 -9.00 6.71
N ALA A 70 -4.40 -7.92 6.18
CA ALA A 70 -5.85 -7.76 6.08
C ALA A 70 -6.48 -8.88 5.24
N ALA A 71 -5.87 -9.21 4.10
CA ALA A 71 -6.31 -10.31 3.25
C ALA A 71 -6.26 -11.67 3.96
N ALA A 72 -5.25 -11.94 4.79
CA ALA A 72 -5.17 -13.19 5.55
C ALA A 72 -6.34 -13.36 6.53
N HIS A 73 -6.76 -12.29 7.21
CA HIS A 73 -7.95 -12.30 8.06
C HIS A 73 -9.22 -12.55 7.24
N LEU A 74 -9.40 -11.80 6.15
CA LEU A 74 -10.61 -11.89 5.32
C LEU A 74 -10.74 -13.21 4.56
N LEU A 75 -9.62 -13.85 4.21
CA LEU A 75 -9.61 -15.19 3.62
C LEU A 75 -10.05 -16.25 4.64
N ARG A 76 -9.66 -16.11 5.91
CA ARG A 76 -10.10 -17.01 6.98
C ARG A 76 -11.61 -16.93 7.21
N ASP A 77 -12.17 -15.73 7.05
CA ASP A 77 -13.60 -15.46 7.24
C ASP A 77 -14.41 -15.70 5.95
N ASN A 78 -13.80 -16.20 4.87
CA ASN A 78 -14.42 -16.41 3.55
C ASN A 78 -15.08 -15.15 2.95
N LEU A 79 -14.60 -13.95 3.30
CA LEU A 79 -15.13 -12.68 2.79
C LEU A 79 -14.53 -12.27 1.45
N ILE A 80 -13.33 -12.78 1.14
CA ILE A 80 -12.63 -12.51 -0.12
C ILE A 80 -12.06 -13.80 -0.72
N VAL A 81 -11.72 -13.75 -2.00
CA VAL A 81 -10.95 -14.79 -2.69
C VAL A 81 -9.64 -14.21 -3.21
N LYS A 82 -8.57 -14.99 -3.11
CA LYS A 82 -7.24 -14.64 -3.62
C LYS A 82 -6.83 -15.58 -4.75
N LYS A 83 -6.32 -15.03 -5.85
CA LYS A 83 -5.69 -15.77 -6.95
C LYS A 83 -4.23 -15.36 -7.09
N VAL A 84 -3.33 -16.34 -7.14
CA VAL A 84 -1.88 -16.11 -7.31
C VAL A 84 -1.44 -16.80 -8.59
N LYS A 85 -0.90 -16.04 -9.55
CA LYS A 85 -0.35 -16.61 -10.80
C LYS A 85 1.09 -17.13 -10.63
N GLN A 86 1.84 -16.56 -9.69
CA GLN A 86 3.21 -16.97 -9.34
C GLN A 86 3.51 -16.45 -7.92
N GLU A 87 4.04 -17.32 -7.07
CA GLU A 87 4.19 -17.05 -5.64
C GLU A 87 5.14 -15.88 -5.32
N GLY A 88 4.88 -15.24 -4.17
CA GLY A 88 5.80 -14.28 -3.54
C GLY A 88 5.77 -12.83 -4.04
N ARG A 89 5.07 -12.50 -5.15
CA ARG A 89 5.01 -11.12 -5.67
C ARG A 89 3.59 -10.57 -5.75
N CYS A 90 3.38 -9.37 -5.17
CA CYS A 90 2.13 -8.61 -5.33
C CYS A 90 1.74 -8.40 -6.80
N LYS A 91 2.73 -8.28 -7.72
CA LYS A 91 2.49 -8.18 -9.17
C LYS A 91 1.65 -9.35 -9.73
N ASN A 92 1.63 -10.50 -9.06
CA ASN A 92 0.96 -11.71 -9.52
C ASN A 92 -0.21 -12.13 -8.61
N THR A 93 -0.59 -11.28 -7.65
CA THR A 93 -1.69 -11.54 -6.71
C THR A 93 -2.91 -10.71 -7.06
N TYR A 94 -4.07 -11.35 -7.04
CA TYR A 94 -5.36 -10.75 -7.36
C TYR A 94 -6.34 -11.08 -6.23
N TYR A 95 -7.23 -10.13 -5.95
CA TYR A 95 -8.25 -10.24 -4.92
C TYR A 95 -9.62 -9.93 -5.51
N LYS A 96 -10.66 -10.54 -4.97
CA LYS A 96 -12.06 -10.17 -5.22
C LYS A 96 -12.89 -10.49 -3.99
N LEU A 97 -14.09 -9.93 -3.90
CA LEU A 97 -15.07 -10.35 -2.89
C LEU A 97 -15.50 -11.80 -3.14
N ALA A 98 -15.79 -12.52 -2.05
CA ALA A 98 -16.41 -13.83 -2.16
C ALA A 98 -17.85 -13.66 -2.65
N ALA A 99 -18.23 -14.45 -3.64
CA ALA A 99 -19.63 -14.56 -4.06
C ALA A 99 -20.32 -15.51 -3.08
N ASN A 100 -20.79 -14.97 -1.97
CA ASN A 100 -21.75 -15.65 -1.11
C ASN A 100 -23.16 -15.53 -1.71
#